data_AF-A0A843IV38-F1
#
_entry.id   AF-A0A843IV38-F1
#
_cell.length_a   1.000
_cell.length_b   1.000
_cell.length_c   1.000
_cell.angle_alpha   90.00
_cell.angle_beta   90.00
_cell.angle_gamma   90.00
#
_symmetry.space_group_name_H-M   'P 1'
#
loop_
_entity.id
_entity.type
_entity.pdbx_description
1 polymer ?
#
loop_
_entity_poly.entity_id
_entity_poly.type
_entity_poly.pdbx_seq_one_letter_code
_entity_poly.pdbx_strand_id
1 'polypeptide(L)'
;MRLWNPAAFFISLMMSMIMAIIFGMFVPYILNIPGLEWDLCLILWPVRWVTAYLLINIAIYPIGFGLAEKVFHFNPDRYGMGLWNPAAFFISLMMSFIMAAIFGLPMGMPVDMLFYLWPVRWVTAYLLINIVIYPIGFGLAKKVFRFDPMNQ
;
A
#
# COMPACT_ATOMS: atom_id res chain seq x y z
N MET A 1 -19.05 -6.31 4.01
CA MET A 1 -17.60 -6.27 4.34
C MET A 1 -16.95 -7.52 3.74
N ARG A 2 -16.14 -7.39 2.68
CA ARG A 2 -15.44 -8.54 2.05
C ARG A 2 -14.08 -8.69 2.72
N LEU A 3 -13.94 -9.67 3.60
CA LEU A 3 -12.67 -10.04 4.24
C LEU A 3 -11.71 -10.76 3.28
N TRP A 4 -12.24 -11.35 2.22
CA TRP A 4 -11.48 -12.05 1.18
C TRP A 4 -11.50 -11.26 -0.13
N ASN A 5 -10.32 -10.85 -0.57
CA ASN A 5 -10.11 -10.25 -1.88
C ASN A 5 -8.75 -10.72 -2.45
N PRO A 6 -8.76 -11.62 -3.45
CA PRO A 6 -7.55 -12.15 -4.09
C PRO A 6 -6.61 -11.09 -4.68
N ALA A 7 -7.16 -10.01 -5.23
CA ALA A 7 -6.33 -8.90 -5.73
C ALA A 7 -5.69 -8.14 -4.57
N ALA A 8 -6.45 -7.84 -3.52
CA ALA A 8 -5.92 -7.18 -2.32
C ALA A 8 -4.84 -8.04 -1.63
N PHE A 9 -4.96 -9.36 -1.66
CA PHE A 9 -3.96 -10.30 -1.14
C PHE A 9 -2.60 -10.12 -1.82
N PHE A 10 -2.57 -10.18 -3.15
CA PHE A 10 -1.31 -10.04 -3.90
C PHE A 10 -0.78 -8.61 -3.85
N ILE A 11 -1.66 -7.62 -3.94
CA ILE A 11 -1.25 -6.21 -3.86
C ILE A 11 -0.63 -5.91 -2.50
N SER A 12 -1.26 -6.32 -1.39
CA SER A 12 -0.72 -6.09 -0.04
C SER A 12 0.58 -6.87 0.19
N LEU A 13 0.68 -8.10 -0.33
CA LEU A 13 1.89 -8.92 -0.26
C LEU A 13 3.07 -8.24 -0.94
N MET A 14 2.89 -7.82 -2.19
CA MET A 14 3.94 -7.17 -2.96
C MET A 14 4.28 -5.78 -2.42
N MET A 15 3.28 -4.95 -2.09
CA MET A 15 3.50 -3.61 -1.53
C MET A 15 4.23 -3.66 -0.19
N SER A 16 3.83 -4.58 0.70
CA SER A 16 4.48 -4.72 2.01
C SER A 16 5.95 -5.10 1.89
N MET A 17 6.32 -5.92 0.89
CA MET A 17 7.70 -6.32 0.63
C MET A 17 8.50 -5.21 -0.06
N ILE A 18 8.00 -4.66 -1.16
CA ILE A 18 8.76 -3.70 -1.97
C ILE A 18 8.92 -2.37 -1.24
N MET A 19 7.88 -1.86 -0.57
CA MET A 19 7.99 -0.63 0.22
C MET A 19 8.94 -0.83 1.41
N ALA A 20 8.97 -2.03 2.01
CA ALA A 20 9.94 -2.36 3.04
C ALA A 20 11.38 -2.38 2.50
N ILE A 21 11.60 -2.87 1.29
CA ILE A 21 12.93 -2.85 0.65
C ILE A 21 13.35 -1.41 0.35
N ILE A 22 12.50 -0.64 -0.32
CA ILE A 22 12.81 0.74 -0.71
C ILE A 22 13.09 1.59 0.55
N PHE A 23 12.20 1.58 1.54
CA PHE A 23 12.32 2.45 2.71
C PHE A 23 13.09 1.84 3.87
N GLY A 24 13.28 0.52 3.89
CA GLY A 24 14.09 -0.18 4.89
C GLY A 24 15.57 -0.28 4.52
N MET A 25 15.91 -0.36 3.22
CA MET A 25 17.31 -0.40 2.79
C MET A 25 17.86 0.98 2.43
N PHE A 26 17.12 1.79 1.67
CA PHE A 26 17.70 3.02 1.12
C PHE A 26 17.59 4.21 2.05
N VAL A 27 16.46 4.38 2.75
CA VAL A 27 16.22 5.59 3.55
C VAL A 27 17.12 5.70 4.79
N PRO A 28 17.36 4.62 5.57
CA PRO A 28 18.29 4.69 6.70
C PRO A 28 19.72 4.94 6.25
N TYR A 29 20.11 4.39 5.09
CA TYR A 29 21.44 4.59 4.52
C TYR A 29 21.66 6.03 4.02
N ILE A 30 20.64 6.64 3.39
CA ILE A 30 20.71 8.01 2.87
C ILE A 30 20.60 9.04 3.99
N LEU A 31 19.76 8.79 5.00
CA LEU A 31 19.45 9.76 6.07
C LEU A 31 20.16 9.48 7.40
N ASN A 32 21.01 8.46 7.44
CA ASN A 32 21.75 8.02 8.62
C ASN A 32 20.86 7.86 9.87
N ILE A 33 19.71 7.20 9.70
CA ILE A 33 18.75 6.98 10.79
C ILE A 33 19.14 5.67 11.50
N PRO A 34 19.65 5.71 12.74
CA PRO A 34 19.95 4.50 13.49
C PRO A 34 18.66 3.73 13.83
N GLY A 35 18.70 2.40 13.76
CA GLY A 35 17.65 1.51 14.30
C GLY A 35 16.66 0.91 13.29
N LEU A 36 16.77 1.20 12.00
CA LEU A 36 15.99 0.50 10.96
C LEU A 36 16.87 -0.55 10.27
N GLU A 37 17.18 -1.62 10.99
CA GLU A 37 17.95 -2.74 10.46
C GLU A 37 17.13 -3.51 9.42
N TRP A 38 17.74 -3.80 8.27
CA TRP A 38 17.08 -4.48 7.16
C TRP A 38 16.54 -5.86 7.56
N ASP A 39 17.24 -6.54 8.47
CA ASP A 39 16.84 -7.85 9.01
C ASP A 39 15.50 -7.78 9.73
N LEU A 40 15.25 -6.70 10.50
CA LEU A 40 13.98 -6.49 11.18
C LEU A 40 12.83 -6.27 10.19
N CYS A 41 13.09 -5.59 9.06
CA CYS A 41 12.10 -5.42 8.00
C CYS A 41 11.66 -6.75 7.37
N LEU A 42 12.60 -7.71 7.23
CA LEU A 42 12.31 -9.05 6.70
C LEU A 42 11.60 -9.92 7.74
N ILE A 43 12.05 -9.90 9.00
CA ILE A 43 11.43 -10.67 10.09
C ILE A 43 9.98 -10.25 10.31
N LEU A 44 9.71 -8.94 10.30
CA LEU A 44 8.36 -8.40 10.51
C LEU A 44 7.52 -8.36 9.23
N TRP A 45 8.06 -8.76 8.07
CA TRP A 45 7.34 -8.70 6.80
C TRP A 45 6.00 -9.45 6.83
N PRO A 46 5.89 -10.69 7.35
CA PRO A 46 4.60 -11.39 7.41
C PRO A 46 3.57 -10.63 8.25
N VAL A 47 3.99 -10.05 9.37
CA VAL A 47 3.11 -9.24 10.23
C VAL A 47 2.67 -7.97 9.50
N ARG A 48 3.61 -7.25 8.87
CA ARG A 48 3.33 -6.05 8.07
C ARG A 48 2.36 -6.34 6.93
N TRP A 49 2.54 -7.47 6.25
CA TRP A 49 1.66 -7.91 5.19
C TRP A 49 0.24 -8.18 5.70
N VAL A 50 0.09 -8.97 6.77
CA VAL A 50 -1.23 -9.27 7.36
C VAL A 50 -1.91 -7.98 7.84
N THR A 51 -1.18 -7.09 8.51
CA THR A 51 -1.71 -5.79 8.93
C THR A 51 -2.16 -4.95 7.73
N ALA A 52 -1.34 -4.87 6.67
CA ALA A 52 -1.69 -4.14 5.46
C ALA A 52 -2.93 -4.74 4.78
N TYR A 53 -3.01 -6.07 4.66
CA TYR A 53 -4.14 -6.77 4.07
C TYR A 53 -5.44 -6.49 4.84
N LEU A 54 -5.41 -6.58 6.17
CA LEU A 54 -6.56 -6.32 7.02
C LEU A 54 -6.98 -4.85 6.94
N LEU A 55 -6.04 -3.91 7.09
CA LEU A 55 -6.34 -2.48 7.00
C LEU A 55 -6.97 -2.11 5.66
N ILE A 56 -6.40 -2.64 4.56
CA ILE A 56 -6.91 -2.42 3.21
C ILE A 56 -8.36 -2.86 3.09
N ASN A 57 -8.68 -4.10 3.49
CA ASN A 57 -10.02 -4.64 3.30
C ASN A 57 -11.06 -4.10 4.31
N ILE A 58 -10.64 -3.76 5.53
CA ILE A 58 -11.55 -3.36 6.61
C ILE A 58 -11.90 -1.88 6.53
N ALA A 59 -10.91 -1.02 6.34
CA ALA A 59 -11.06 0.42 6.52
C ALA A 59 -10.70 1.21 5.26
N ILE A 60 -9.54 0.91 4.67
CA ILE A 60 -8.93 1.82 3.70
C ILE A 60 -9.60 1.76 2.33
N TYR A 61 -10.01 0.57 1.85
CA TYR A 61 -10.79 0.49 0.62
C TYR A 61 -12.13 1.21 0.75
N PRO A 62 -13.01 0.92 1.73
CA PRO A 62 -14.28 1.63 1.87
C PRO A 62 -14.12 3.15 1.93
N ILE A 63 -13.14 3.64 2.70
CA ILE A 63 -12.88 5.07 2.84
C ILE A 63 -12.31 5.64 1.54
N GLY A 64 -11.32 4.98 0.93
CA GLY A 64 -10.64 5.46 -0.26
C GLY A 64 -11.55 5.54 -1.48
N PHE A 65 -12.41 4.53 -1.69
CA PHE A 65 -13.43 4.57 -2.74
C PHE A 65 -14.49 5.64 -2.46
N GLY A 66 -14.98 5.75 -1.21
CA GLY A 66 -15.96 6.77 -0.85
C GLY A 66 -15.41 8.20 -1.01
N LEU A 67 -14.13 8.42 -0.73
CA LEU A 67 -13.47 9.72 -0.97
C LEU A 67 -13.26 9.97 -2.47
N ALA A 68 -12.85 8.95 -3.23
CA ALA A 68 -12.71 9.06 -4.67
C ALA A 68 -14.03 9.44 -5.34
N GLU A 69 -15.13 8.82 -4.94
CA GLU A 69 -16.47 9.12 -5.44
C GLU A 69 -16.90 10.55 -5.07
N LYS A 70 -16.69 10.96 -3.81
CA LYS A 70 -17.10 12.29 -3.33
C LYS A 70 -16.28 13.44 -3.91
N VAL A 71 -14.96 13.26 -4.06
CA VAL A 71 -14.04 14.35 -4.44
C VAL A 71 -13.87 14.42 -5.95
N PHE A 72 -13.80 13.26 -6.62
CA PHE A 72 -13.49 13.19 -8.06
C PHE A 72 -14.65 12.69 -8.92
N HIS A 73 -15.83 12.48 -8.33
CA HIS A 73 -16.97 11.84 -9.02
C HIS A 73 -16.56 10.51 -9.68
N PHE A 74 -15.66 9.79 -9.02
CA PHE A 74 -15.08 8.57 -9.54
C PHE A 74 -16.13 7.46 -9.62
N ASN A 75 -16.33 6.93 -10.82
CA ASN A 75 -17.12 5.71 -11.03
C ASN A 75 -16.15 4.54 -11.32
N PRO A 76 -16.08 3.53 -10.43
CA PRO A 76 -15.17 2.40 -10.57
C PRO A 76 -15.39 1.58 -11.86
N ASP A 77 -16.59 1.64 -12.45
CA ASP A 77 -16.94 0.89 -13.66
C ASP A 77 -16.53 1.60 -14.95
N ARG A 78 -16.26 2.92 -14.90
CA ARG A 78 -15.95 3.74 -16.10
C ARG A 78 -14.48 4.08 -16.26
N TYR A 79 -13.72 4.11 -15.18
CA TYR A 79 -12.30 4.48 -15.24
C TYR A 79 -11.42 3.23 -15.36
N GLY A 80 -10.97 2.97 -16.58
CA GLY A 80 -9.95 1.97 -16.86
C GLY A 80 -8.64 2.25 -16.11
N MET A 81 -7.90 1.18 -15.82
CA MET A 81 -6.60 1.20 -15.15
C MET A 81 -5.57 2.04 -15.93
N GLY A 82 -5.51 3.33 -15.63
CA GLY A 82 -4.51 4.26 -16.18
C GLY A 82 -3.55 4.76 -15.10
N LEU A 83 -2.64 5.66 -15.49
CA LEU A 83 -1.72 6.35 -14.57
C LEU A 83 -2.46 7.21 -13.52
N TRP A 84 -3.69 7.61 -13.82
CA TRP A 84 -4.57 8.31 -12.90
C TRP A 84 -5.66 7.38 -12.37
N ASN A 85 -5.59 7.07 -11.08
CA ASN A 85 -6.59 6.30 -10.36
C ASN A 85 -6.92 6.99 -9.03
N PRO A 86 -8.05 7.70 -8.93
CA PRO A 86 -8.50 8.40 -7.73
C PRO A 86 -8.61 7.52 -6.48
N ALA A 87 -9.03 6.26 -6.63
CA ALA A 87 -9.09 5.34 -5.51
C ALA A 87 -7.67 4.99 -5.04
N ALA A 88 -6.77 4.63 -5.97
CA ALA A 88 -5.37 4.34 -5.64
C ALA A 88 -4.66 5.55 -5.01
N PHE A 89 -5.03 6.77 -5.41
CA PHE A 89 -4.53 8.01 -4.81
C PHE A 89 -4.84 8.07 -3.31
N PHE A 90 -6.11 7.95 -2.92
CA PHE A 90 -6.49 8.02 -1.51
C PHE A 90 -5.99 6.81 -0.71
N ILE A 91 -6.04 5.62 -1.29
CA ILE A 91 -5.54 4.40 -0.64
C ILE A 91 -4.04 4.51 -0.36
N SER A 92 -3.24 4.91 -1.35
CA SER A 92 -1.80 5.10 -1.16
C SER A 92 -1.48 6.23 -0.18
N LEU A 93 -2.24 7.32 -0.20
CA LEU A 93 -2.10 8.44 0.74
C LEU A 93 -2.28 7.97 2.19
N MET A 94 -3.37 7.26 2.47
CA MET A 94 -3.65 6.74 3.81
C MET A 94 -2.67 5.64 4.23
N MET A 95 -2.41 4.66 3.36
CA MET A 95 -1.53 3.53 3.69
C MET A 95 -0.08 3.95 3.92
N SER A 96 0.42 4.91 3.15
CA SER A 96 1.81 5.40 3.28
C SER A 96 2.06 6.12 4.62
N PHE A 97 1.02 6.68 5.23
CA PHE A 97 1.08 7.27 6.55
C PHE A 97 0.84 6.22 7.65
N ILE A 98 -0.29 5.51 7.58
CA ILE A 98 -0.75 4.58 8.63
C ILE A 98 0.26 3.44 8.84
N MET A 99 0.76 2.82 7.77
CA MET A 99 1.73 1.73 7.91
C MET A 99 3.05 2.21 8.51
N ALA A 100 3.50 3.41 8.16
CA ALA A 100 4.69 4.02 8.74
C ALA A 100 4.47 4.41 10.21
N ALA A 101 3.27 4.85 10.58
CA ALA A 101 2.94 5.13 11.97
C ALA A 101 2.92 3.85 12.83
N ILE A 102 2.30 2.77 12.34
CA ILE A 102 2.17 1.50 13.08
C ILE A 102 3.53 0.82 13.29
N PHE A 103 4.42 0.84 12.29
CA PHE A 103 5.68 0.10 12.37
C PHE A 103 6.88 1.00 12.65
N GLY A 104 6.89 2.24 12.15
CA GLY A 104 8.02 3.16 12.34
C GLY A 104 8.08 3.76 13.75
N LEU A 105 6.96 4.28 14.27
CA LEU A 105 6.97 4.96 15.58
C LEU A 105 7.39 4.02 16.73
N PRO A 106 6.89 2.77 16.84
CA PRO A 106 7.33 1.86 17.90
C PRO A 106 8.80 1.44 17.78
N MET A 107 9.41 1.59 16.60
CA MET A 107 10.83 1.30 16.36
C MET A 107 11.73 2.52 16.60
N GLY A 108 11.19 3.61 17.18
CA GLY A 108 11.97 4.80 17.51
C GLY A 108 12.05 5.84 16.39
N MET A 109 11.24 5.71 15.33
CA MET A 109 11.15 6.75 14.30
C MET A 109 10.59 8.05 14.91
N PRO A 110 11.28 9.20 14.75
CA PRO A 110 10.76 10.49 15.18
C PRO A 110 9.47 10.88 14.43
N VAL A 111 8.53 11.53 15.14
CA VAL A 111 7.23 11.93 14.56
C VAL A 111 7.40 12.94 13.43
N ASP A 112 8.35 13.86 13.56
CA ASP A 112 8.71 14.80 12.49
C ASP A 112 9.20 14.08 11.24
N MET A 113 10.06 13.06 11.38
CA MET A 113 10.46 12.21 10.25
C MET A 113 9.27 11.50 9.59
N LEU A 114 8.23 11.16 10.36
CA LEU A 114 7.02 10.55 9.80
C LEU A 114 6.39 11.51 8.81
N PHE A 115 6.24 12.78 9.15
CA PHE A 115 5.68 13.79 8.26
C PHE A 115 6.63 14.16 7.11
N TYR A 116 7.93 14.33 7.36
CA TYR A 116 8.90 14.69 6.31
C TYR A 116 8.99 13.64 5.19
N LEU A 117 8.98 12.37 5.56
CA LEU A 117 9.09 11.27 4.59
C LEU A 117 7.75 10.83 4.02
N TRP A 118 6.63 11.32 4.56
CA TRP A 118 5.31 10.91 4.11
C TRP A 118 5.04 11.25 2.64
N PRO A 119 5.29 12.48 2.14
CA PRO A 119 5.08 12.80 0.73
C PRO A 119 5.86 11.88 -0.20
N VAL A 120 7.12 11.58 0.14
CA VAL A 120 7.97 10.68 -0.66
C VAL A 120 7.43 9.25 -0.62
N ARG A 121 7.06 8.73 0.56
CA ARG A 121 6.43 7.39 0.67
C ARG A 121 5.13 7.30 -0.10
N TRP A 122 4.32 8.34 -0.04
CA TRP A 122 3.04 8.40 -0.72
C TRP A 122 3.21 8.38 -2.25
N VAL A 123 4.01 9.29 -2.81
CA VAL A 123 4.27 9.35 -4.25
C VAL A 123 4.85 8.04 -4.76
N THR A 124 5.83 7.48 -4.06
CA THR A 124 6.40 6.18 -4.42
C THR A 124 5.36 5.07 -4.37
N ALA A 125 4.54 5.01 -3.32
CA ALA A 125 3.49 4.00 -3.21
C ALA A 125 2.43 4.13 -4.32
N TYR A 126 2.05 5.36 -4.67
CA TYR A 126 1.08 5.63 -5.73
C TYR A 126 1.61 5.22 -7.13
N LEU A 127 2.87 5.53 -7.42
CA LEU A 127 3.48 5.13 -8.70
C LEU A 127 3.68 3.62 -8.75
N LEU A 128 4.19 3.04 -7.67
CA LEU A 128 4.45 1.60 -7.59
C LEU A 128 3.16 0.79 -7.75
N ILE A 129 2.08 1.21 -7.06
CA ILE A 129 0.81 0.50 -7.15
C ILE A 129 0.24 0.55 -8.57
N ASN A 130 0.19 1.73 -9.20
CA ASN A 130 -0.43 1.87 -10.52
C ASN A 130 0.40 1.25 -11.65
N ILE A 131 1.73 1.37 -11.61
CA ILE A 131 2.59 0.97 -12.73
C ILE A 131 2.98 -0.51 -12.65
N VAL A 132 3.29 -1.00 -11.45
CA VAL A 132 3.93 -2.32 -11.28
C VAL A 132 3.00 -3.31 -10.59
N ILE A 133 2.45 -2.94 -9.44
CA ILE A 133 1.79 -3.91 -8.57
C ILE A 133 0.39 -4.27 -9.05
N TYR A 134 -0.39 -3.31 -9.52
CA TYR A 134 -1.76 -3.58 -9.96
C TYR A 134 -1.79 -4.54 -11.16
N PRO A 135 -1.01 -4.33 -12.25
CA PRO A 135 -0.99 -5.25 -13.37
C PRO A 135 -0.56 -6.67 -12.99
N ILE A 136 0.48 -6.78 -12.16
CA ILE A 136 1.01 -8.08 -11.74
C ILE A 136 0.06 -8.77 -10.75
N GLY A 137 -0.42 -8.03 -9.74
CA GLY A 137 -1.30 -8.53 -8.69
C GLY A 137 -2.63 -9.03 -9.23
N PHE A 138 -3.24 -8.31 -10.17
CA PHE A 138 -4.45 -8.78 -10.86
C PHE A 138 -4.19 -9.98 -11.76
N GLY A 139 -3.05 -9.99 -12.48
CA GLY A 139 -2.65 -11.16 -13.27
C GLY A 139 -2.48 -12.41 -12.43
N LEU A 140 -1.84 -12.30 -11.26
CA LEU A 140 -1.68 -13.38 -10.30
C LEU A 140 -3.01 -13.79 -9.66
N ALA A 141 -3.88 -12.84 -9.30
CA ALA A 141 -5.20 -13.14 -8.78
C ALA A 141 -6.04 -13.96 -9.78
N LYS A 142 -6.02 -13.58 -11.06
CA LYS A 142 -6.66 -14.32 -12.16
C LYS A 142 -6.07 -15.72 -12.31
N LYS A 143 -4.74 -15.84 -12.30
CA LYS A 143 -4.03 -17.10 -12.56
C LYS A 143 -4.14 -18.10 -11.41
N VAL A 144 -4.00 -17.64 -10.17
CA VAL A 144 -3.93 -18.50 -8.97
C VAL A 144 -5.31 -18.77 -8.40
N PHE A 145 -6.17 -17.75 -8.32
CA PHE A 145 -7.47 -17.86 -7.67
C PHE A 145 -8.65 -17.88 -8.65
N ARG A 146 -8.40 -17.91 -9.97
CA ARG A 146 -9.44 -17.80 -11.02
C ARG A 146 -10.37 -16.60 -10.79
N PHE A 147 -9.81 -15.52 -10.26
CA PHE A 147 -10.54 -14.32 -9.91
C PHE A 147 -11.05 -13.59 -11.15
N ASP A 148 -12.36 -13.42 -11.29
CA ASP A 148 -12.96 -12.61 -12.35
C ASP A 148 -13.29 -11.21 -11.81
N PRO A 149 -12.59 -10.15 -12.26
CA PRO A 149 -12.88 -8.78 -11.83
C PRO A 149 -14.22 -8.24 -12.36
N MET A 150 -14.84 -8.87 -13.36
CA MET A 150 -16.09 -8.39 -13.99
C MET A 150 -17.35 -9.04 -13.39
N ASN A 151 -17.20 -10.13 -12.62
CA ASN A 151 -18.30 -10.86 -11.96
C ASN A 151 -18.29 -10.65 -10.43
N GLN A 152 -17.85 -9.48 -9.98
CA GLN A 152 -17.70 -9.15 -8.55
C GLN A 152 -18.97 -8.70 -7.86
#